data_AF-X1RLV3-F1
#
_entry.id   AF-X1RLV3-F1
#
_cell.length_a   1.000
_cell.length_b   1.000
_cell.length_c   1.000
_cell.angle_alpha   90.00
_cell.angle_beta   90.00
_cell.angle_gamma   90.00
#
_symmetry.space_group_name_H-M   'P 1'
#
loop_
_entity.id
_entity.type
_entity.pdbx_description
1 polymer ?
#
loop_
_entity_poly.entity_id
_entity_poly.type
_entity_poly.pdbx_seq_one_letter_code
_entity_poly.pdbx_strand_id
1 'polypeptide(L)'
;MGPKEECEAIMASDLDNQQKRSIIGALLSGQTWQPAHDTALAWNRKVLQDAAGKPAASGVPTKSQGSIQAAWVKLLYLHPTTAEQDTLYHNGEGTALLAHYYDTVPYSGTLWGDCRTDYRPQPTSAALRLLVNGVSQGEGSEVAYRVNGDATFTAQLDISQTTYVDRYKWHSYCCAVSWFCTEWGCFSYCTSYCGTCDLEATETRSDHVLIEDSLDAKLYSYTPKASFTPIEEYGDTVRAEFVPDPGANTYLTLDDDRDASSQSTSFRFTSVSSCCFMCCKRNQSSTRSKTLPSFLYFLWKNCRHESHSSVGFVFVPQTMHAIPGRVARKE
;
A
#
# COMPACT_ATOMS: atom_id res chain seq x y z
N MET A 1 -15.75 13.87 21.27
CA MET A 1 -15.12 14.95 20.46
C MET A 1 -15.41 14.61 18.99
N GLY A 2 -14.89 15.35 18.02
CA GLY A 2 -14.87 14.90 16.62
C GLY A 2 -13.77 13.86 16.40
N PRO A 3 -13.90 12.91 15.46
CA PRO A 3 -12.85 11.91 15.18
C PRO A 3 -11.48 12.53 14.84
N LYS A 4 -11.49 13.75 14.27
CA LYS A 4 -10.29 14.55 14.04
C LYS A 4 -9.60 14.97 15.34
N GLU A 5 -10.36 15.55 16.28
CA GLU A 5 -9.84 16.05 17.56
C GLU A 5 -9.27 14.91 18.42
N GLU A 6 -9.90 13.73 18.37
CA GLU A 6 -9.44 12.52 19.05
C GLU A 6 -8.16 11.98 18.40
N CYS A 7 -8.07 11.97 17.07
CA CYS A 7 -6.84 11.62 16.35
C CYS A 7 -5.69 12.60 16.63
N GLU A 8 -5.95 13.91 16.65
CA GLU A 8 -4.96 14.94 17.00
C GLU A 8 -4.48 14.79 18.45
N ALA A 9 -5.38 14.50 19.40
CA ALA A 9 -5.01 14.20 20.78
C ALA A 9 -4.17 12.91 20.92
N ILE A 10 -4.52 11.84 20.19
CA ILE A 10 -3.71 10.60 20.17
C ILE A 10 -2.33 10.90 19.58
N MET A 11 -2.23 11.63 18.46
CA MET A 11 -0.95 11.93 17.82
C MET A 11 -0.05 12.84 18.68
N ALA A 12 -0.64 13.79 19.42
CA ALA A 12 0.07 14.70 20.33
C ALA A 12 0.48 14.07 21.68
N SER A 13 -0.06 12.90 22.04
CA SER A 13 0.25 12.23 23.32
C SER A 13 1.69 11.67 23.40
N ASP A 14 2.15 11.36 24.61
CA ASP A 14 3.45 10.70 24.85
C ASP A 14 3.48 9.19 24.52
N LEU A 15 2.40 8.66 23.93
CA LEU A 15 2.32 7.27 23.50
C LEU A 15 3.35 6.96 22.39
N ASP A 16 3.84 5.73 22.33
CA ASP A 16 4.71 5.31 21.23
C ASP A 16 3.93 5.15 19.91
N ASN A 17 4.65 5.06 18.78
CA ASN A 17 4.02 4.98 17.46
C ASN A 17 3.18 3.71 17.25
N GLN A 18 3.45 2.61 17.95
CA GLN A 18 2.67 1.37 17.88
C GLN A 18 1.37 1.51 18.71
N GLN A 19 1.45 2.11 19.90
CA GLN A 19 0.29 2.46 20.72
C GLN A 19 -0.64 3.44 20.00
N LYS A 20 -0.09 4.51 19.40
CA LYS A 20 -0.84 5.46 18.58
C LYS A 20 -1.55 4.77 17.42
N ARG A 21 -0.84 3.94 16.65
CA ARG A 21 -1.43 3.11 15.57
C ARG A 21 -2.52 2.17 16.08
N SER A 22 -2.33 1.53 17.24
CA SER A 22 -3.31 0.60 17.82
C SER A 22 -4.60 1.30 18.25
N ILE A 23 -4.49 2.47 18.89
CA ILE A 23 -5.66 3.22 19.38
C ILE A 23 -6.38 3.91 18.21
N ILE A 24 -5.65 4.45 17.23
CA ILE A 24 -6.24 4.94 15.97
C ILE A 24 -6.92 3.80 15.21
N GLY A 25 -6.32 2.61 15.17
CA GLY A 25 -6.92 1.40 14.57
C GLY A 25 -8.26 1.04 15.22
N ALA A 26 -8.29 0.94 16.55
CA ALA A 26 -9.52 0.65 17.31
C ALA A 26 -10.59 1.75 17.18
N LEU A 27 -10.19 3.02 17.04
CA LEU A 27 -11.10 4.14 16.77
C LEU A 27 -11.68 4.06 15.35
N LEU A 28 -10.90 3.64 14.36
CA LEU A 28 -11.31 3.52 12.96
C LEU A 28 -12.13 2.24 12.65
N SER A 29 -11.93 1.15 13.40
CA SER A 29 -12.73 -0.08 13.26
C SER A 29 -14.09 -0.02 13.95
N GLY A 30 -14.27 0.93 14.87
CA GLY A 30 -15.27 0.81 15.93
C GLY A 30 -15.00 -0.40 16.83
N GLN A 31 -15.93 -0.71 17.73
CA GLN A 31 -15.87 -1.90 18.59
C GLN A 31 -16.32 -3.18 17.84
N THR A 32 -15.68 -3.45 16.71
CA THR A 32 -15.91 -4.64 15.88
C THR A 32 -14.79 -5.65 16.07
N TRP A 33 -15.14 -6.94 16.09
CA TRP A 33 -14.16 -8.04 16.28
C TRP A 33 -13.41 -8.42 15.00
N GLN A 34 -13.70 -7.72 13.89
CA GLN A 34 -13.20 -7.98 12.54
C GLN A 34 -12.30 -6.81 12.09
N PRO A 35 -11.20 -7.06 11.36
CA PRO A 35 -10.42 -5.98 10.77
C PRO A 35 -11.28 -5.19 9.76
N ALA A 36 -11.34 -3.86 9.92
CA ALA A 36 -12.13 -2.98 9.07
C ALA A 36 -11.45 -2.73 7.70
N HIS A 37 -11.25 -3.80 6.92
CA HIS A 37 -10.54 -3.80 5.64
C HIS A 37 -11.12 -2.81 4.62
N ASP A 38 -12.43 -2.60 4.61
CA ASP A 38 -13.10 -1.64 3.70
C ASP A 38 -12.81 -0.19 4.12
N THR A 39 -12.83 0.11 5.42
CA THR A 39 -12.44 1.42 5.95
C THR A 39 -10.96 1.71 5.65
N ALA A 40 -10.10 0.72 5.81
CA ALA A 40 -8.68 0.82 5.46
C ALA A 40 -8.47 1.02 3.94
N LEU A 41 -9.22 0.32 3.08
CA LEU A 41 -9.19 0.49 1.64
C LEU A 41 -9.67 1.90 1.23
N ALA A 42 -10.79 2.36 1.80
CA ALA A 42 -11.34 3.69 1.53
C ALA A 42 -10.43 4.82 2.03
N TRP A 43 -9.68 4.61 3.12
CA TRP A 43 -8.64 5.54 3.58
C TRP A 43 -7.42 5.54 2.65
N ASN A 44 -6.88 4.36 2.28
CA ASN A 44 -5.73 4.29 1.39
C ASN A 44 -6.04 4.80 -0.03
N ARG A 45 -7.27 4.63 -0.54
CA ARG A 45 -7.72 5.25 -1.80
C ARG A 45 -7.71 6.79 -1.73
N LYS A 46 -8.01 7.39 -0.57
CA LYS A 46 -7.85 8.84 -0.37
C LYS A 46 -6.38 9.24 -0.33
N VAL A 47 -5.53 8.49 0.36
CA VAL A 47 -4.07 8.72 0.34
C VAL A 47 -3.49 8.62 -1.07
N LEU A 48 -3.99 7.69 -1.90
CA LEU A 48 -3.63 7.58 -3.31
C LEU A 48 -4.06 8.81 -4.13
N GLN A 49 -5.29 9.30 -3.93
CA GLN A 49 -5.79 10.54 -4.55
C GLN A 49 -4.99 11.76 -4.09
N ASP A 50 -4.61 11.81 -2.81
CA ASP A 50 -3.79 12.87 -2.22
C ASP A 50 -2.31 12.79 -2.63
N ALA A 51 -1.80 11.63 -3.02
CA ALA A 51 -0.42 11.47 -3.51
C ALA A 51 -0.30 11.69 -5.04
N ALA A 52 -1.38 11.47 -5.79
CA ALA A 52 -1.40 11.63 -7.23
C ALA A 52 -1.01 13.05 -7.67
N GLY A 53 -0.04 13.15 -8.57
CA GLY A 53 0.42 14.44 -9.10
C GLY A 53 1.31 15.27 -8.15
N LYS A 54 1.81 14.70 -7.04
CA LYS A 54 2.62 15.43 -6.06
C LYS A 54 4.06 14.87 -5.92
N PRO A 55 5.07 15.71 -5.63
CA PRO A 55 6.43 15.27 -5.32
C PRO A 55 6.52 14.26 -4.18
N ALA A 56 7.64 13.53 -4.14
CA ALA A 56 7.92 12.50 -3.15
C ALA A 56 7.80 13.01 -1.70
N ALA A 57 7.17 12.21 -0.85
CA ALA A 57 7.21 12.43 0.60
C ALA A 57 8.64 12.23 1.14
N SER A 58 8.98 12.91 2.24
CA SER A 58 10.32 12.82 2.85
C SER A 58 10.70 11.36 3.17
N GLY A 59 11.85 10.92 2.64
CA GLY A 59 12.35 9.54 2.79
C GLY A 59 11.94 8.56 1.68
N VAL A 60 11.05 8.95 0.74
CA VAL A 60 10.79 8.15 -0.48
C VAL A 60 11.93 8.38 -1.49
N PRO A 61 12.62 7.33 -1.99
CA PRO A 61 13.64 7.48 -3.01
C PRO A 61 13.09 8.06 -4.32
N THR A 62 13.84 8.97 -4.93
CA THR A 62 13.54 9.53 -6.26
C THR A 62 14.66 9.23 -7.25
N LYS A 63 14.34 9.27 -8.55
CA LYS A 63 15.29 9.12 -9.64
C LYS A 63 15.02 10.16 -10.74
N SER A 64 16.08 10.66 -11.35
CA SER A 64 16.03 11.60 -12.48
C SER A 64 16.98 11.13 -13.58
N GLN A 65 16.60 11.31 -14.84
CA GLN A 65 17.44 11.08 -16.00
C GLN A 65 17.00 11.98 -17.16
N GLY A 66 17.89 12.88 -17.59
CA GLY A 66 17.62 13.83 -18.67
C GLY A 66 16.37 14.67 -18.41
N SER A 67 15.38 14.55 -19.30
CA SER A 67 14.10 15.23 -19.22
C SER A 67 13.16 14.69 -18.12
N ILE A 68 13.32 13.43 -17.70
CA ILE A 68 12.50 12.81 -16.63
C ILE A 68 13.08 13.19 -15.27
N GLN A 69 12.27 13.80 -14.39
CA GLN A 69 12.72 14.37 -13.12
C GLN A 69 11.88 13.93 -11.93
N ALA A 70 12.52 13.81 -10.76
CA ALA A 70 11.90 13.55 -9.46
C ALA A 70 10.93 12.35 -9.44
N ALA A 71 11.16 11.37 -10.30
CA ALA A 71 10.29 10.21 -10.47
C ALA A 71 10.38 9.30 -9.24
N TRP A 72 9.23 8.76 -8.80
CA TRP A 72 9.13 7.78 -7.72
C TRP A 72 7.89 6.88 -7.89
N VAL A 73 7.94 5.70 -7.26
CA VAL A 73 6.83 4.75 -7.14
C VAL A 73 6.73 4.27 -5.70
N LYS A 74 5.52 3.96 -5.23
CA LYS A 74 5.29 3.36 -3.91
C LYS A 74 4.09 2.41 -3.93
N LEU A 75 4.28 1.20 -3.44
CA LEU A 75 3.20 0.30 -3.07
C LEU A 75 2.60 0.80 -1.74
N LEU A 76 1.39 1.37 -1.79
CA LEU A 76 0.74 1.98 -0.62
C LEU A 76 0.08 0.93 0.29
N TYR A 77 -0.67 0.01 -0.31
CA TYR A 77 -1.51 -0.94 0.42
C TYR A 77 -1.78 -2.20 -0.41
N LEU A 78 -1.87 -3.33 0.27
CA LEU A 78 -2.42 -4.57 -0.25
C LEU A 78 -3.75 -4.81 0.47
N HIS A 79 -4.80 -5.13 -0.26
CA HIS A 79 -6.12 -5.44 0.30
C HIS A 79 -6.55 -6.85 -0.13
N PRO A 80 -7.11 -7.68 0.76
CA PRO A 80 -7.07 -7.57 2.21
C PRO A 80 -5.74 -8.11 2.76
N THR A 81 -5.06 -7.33 3.62
CA THR A 81 -3.92 -7.81 4.41
C THR A 81 -4.02 -7.46 5.88
N THR A 82 -3.36 -8.26 6.71
CA THR A 82 -3.21 -8.07 8.16
C THR A 82 -1.72 -8.06 8.51
N ALA A 83 -1.31 -7.37 9.57
CA ALA A 83 0.09 -7.25 9.97
C ALA A 83 0.28 -7.70 11.42
N GLU A 84 1.17 -8.67 11.63
CA GLU A 84 1.48 -9.24 12.94
C GLU A 84 2.99 -9.51 13.05
N GLN A 85 3.61 -9.06 14.15
CA GLN A 85 5.04 -9.26 14.44
C GLN A 85 5.95 -8.88 13.25
N ASP A 86 5.72 -7.67 12.72
CA ASP A 86 6.37 -7.08 11.53
C ASP A 86 6.29 -7.92 10.24
N THR A 87 5.51 -9.00 10.22
CA THR A 87 5.15 -9.77 9.03
C THR A 87 3.81 -9.28 8.49
N LEU A 88 3.75 -8.97 7.19
CA LEU A 88 2.51 -8.74 6.48
C LEU A 88 1.94 -10.07 5.96
N TYR A 89 0.63 -10.26 6.07
CA TYR A 89 -0.08 -11.47 5.64
C TYR A 89 -1.18 -11.13 4.64
N HIS A 90 -1.29 -11.91 3.56
CA HIS A 90 -2.33 -11.80 2.54
C HIS A 90 -3.19 -13.06 2.46
N ASN A 91 -4.45 -12.94 2.04
CA ASN A 91 -5.37 -14.06 1.83
C ASN A 91 -5.08 -14.88 0.54
N GLY A 92 -4.34 -14.30 -0.41
CA GLY A 92 -4.00 -14.94 -1.70
C GLY A 92 -4.65 -14.30 -2.92
N GLU A 93 -5.70 -13.50 -2.77
CA GLU A 93 -6.33 -12.77 -3.88
C GLU A 93 -6.97 -11.46 -3.43
N GLY A 94 -6.78 -10.40 -4.21
CA GLY A 94 -7.22 -9.07 -3.81
C GLY A 94 -6.70 -7.95 -4.71
N THR A 95 -6.44 -6.79 -4.13
CA THR A 95 -6.11 -5.54 -4.85
C THR A 95 -4.91 -4.83 -4.22
N ALA A 96 -3.94 -4.43 -5.04
CA ALA A 96 -2.84 -3.55 -4.64
C ALA A 96 -3.14 -2.09 -5.04
N LEU A 97 -2.81 -1.14 -4.17
CA LEU A 97 -2.84 0.30 -4.45
C LEU A 97 -1.42 0.81 -4.69
N LEU A 98 -1.19 1.35 -5.89
CA LEU A 98 0.11 1.82 -6.36
C LEU A 98 0.07 3.34 -6.59
N ALA A 99 0.94 4.07 -5.90
CA ALA A 99 1.15 5.50 -6.12
C ALA A 99 2.43 5.74 -6.91
N HIS A 100 2.43 6.79 -7.73
CA HIS A 100 3.59 7.25 -8.46
C HIS A 100 3.48 8.75 -8.78
N TYR A 101 4.61 9.36 -9.10
CA TYR A 101 4.69 10.65 -9.76
C TYR A 101 6.05 10.80 -10.45
N TYR A 102 6.09 11.65 -11.47
CA TYR A 102 7.29 12.16 -12.11
C TYR A 102 6.97 13.54 -12.68
N ASP A 103 8.01 14.33 -12.94
CA ASP A 103 7.94 15.57 -13.72
C ASP A 103 8.72 15.41 -15.04
N THR A 104 8.38 16.21 -16.04
CA THR A 104 9.02 16.20 -17.36
C THR A 104 9.53 17.60 -17.68
N VAL A 105 10.79 17.85 -17.34
CA VAL A 105 11.45 19.13 -17.58
C VAL A 105 12.05 19.10 -19.00
N PRO A 106 11.55 19.90 -19.96
CA PRO A 106 12.10 19.89 -21.31
C PRO A 106 13.56 20.40 -21.31
N TYR A 107 14.37 19.80 -22.18
CA TYR A 107 15.71 20.31 -22.48
C TYR A 107 15.64 21.78 -22.95
N SER A 108 16.66 22.55 -22.62
CA SER A 108 16.74 23.98 -22.93
C SER A 108 18.18 24.45 -23.17
N GLY A 109 18.32 25.61 -23.81
CA GLY A 109 19.61 26.19 -24.19
C GLY A 109 20.18 25.66 -25.51
N THR A 110 20.95 26.51 -26.19
CA THR A 110 21.61 26.19 -27.47
C THR A 110 22.79 25.25 -27.24
N LEU A 111 22.92 24.20 -28.06
CA LEU A 111 24.08 23.29 -28.03
C LEU A 111 25.34 23.96 -28.59
N TRP A 112 26.50 23.47 -28.17
CA TRP A 112 27.77 24.00 -28.66
C TRP A 112 27.92 23.76 -30.18
N GLY A 113 28.22 24.84 -30.90
CA GLY A 113 28.34 24.86 -32.36
C GLY A 113 27.05 25.22 -33.11
N ASP A 114 25.90 25.28 -32.44
CA ASP A 114 24.62 25.66 -33.03
C ASP A 114 24.39 27.18 -32.93
N CYS A 115 23.69 27.77 -33.90
CA CYS A 115 23.14 29.13 -33.79
C CYS A 115 21.81 29.15 -33.03
N ARG A 116 21.09 28.04 -33.06
CA ARG A 116 19.80 27.78 -32.39
C ARG A 116 19.63 26.27 -32.24
N THR A 117 19.03 25.85 -31.13
CA THR A 117 18.63 24.45 -30.93
C THR A 117 17.19 24.44 -30.44
N ASP A 118 16.31 23.74 -31.15
CA ASP A 118 14.90 23.59 -30.77
C ASP A 118 14.65 22.17 -30.26
N TYR A 119 13.93 22.06 -29.14
CA TYR A 119 13.58 20.78 -28.52
C TYR A 119 12.10 20.48 -28.72
N ARG A 120 11.79 19.36 -29.38
CA ARG A 120 10.44 18.85 -29.62
C ARG A 120 10.22 17.55 -28.82
N PRO A 121 9.91 17.63 -27.52
CA PRO A 121 9.56 16.46 -26.73
C PRO A 121 8.29 15.81 -27.30
N GLN A 122 8.30 14.48 -27.37
CA GLN A 122 7.11 13.68 -27.61
C GLN A 122 6.35 13.45 -26.29
N PRO A 123 5.07 13.06 -26.33
CA PRO A 123 4.35 12.61 -25.15
C PRO A 123 5.11 11.49 -24.44
N THR A 124 5.32 11.64 -23.14
CA THR A 124 5.98 10.64 -22.30
C THR A 124 5.13 9.38 -22.21
N SER A 125 5.74 8.22 -22.39
CA SER A 125 5.12 6.92 -22.10
C SER A 125 5.47 6.53 -20.67
N ALA A 126 4.47 6.14 -19.88
CA ALA A 126 4.67 5.65 -18.52
C ALA A 126 3.77 4.45 -18.25
N ALA A 127 4.36 3.34 -17.80
CA ALA A 127 3.66 2.12 -17.40
C ALA A 127 3.91 1.86 -15.92
N LEU A 128 2.83 1.88 -15.12
CA LEU A 128 2.83 1.47 -13.72
C LEU A 128 2.29 0.04 -13.63
N ARG A 129 3.11 -0.90 -13.16
CA ARG A 129 2.81 -2.35 -13.10
C ARG A 129 2.82 -2.85 -11.68
N LEU A 130 1.95 -3.83 -11.40
CA LEU A 130 2.13 -4.74 -10.26
C LEU A 130 2.77 -6.04 -10.76
N LEU A 131 3.94 -6.37 -10.24
CA LEU A 131 4.54 -7.70 -10.35
C LEU A 131 4.33 -8.45 -9.04
N VAL A 132 4.02 -9.75 -9.11
CA VAL A 132 3.98 -10.64 -7.94
C VAL A 132 4.87 -11.83 -8.22
N ASN A 133 5.90 -12.04 -7.40
CA ASN A 133 6.98 -13.01 -7.65
C ASN A 133 7.57 -12.87 -9.07
N GLY A 134 7.72 -11.63 -9.55
CA GLY A 134 8.20 -11.28 -10.88
C GLY A 134 7.17 -11.37 -12.02
N VAL A 135 5.97 -11.91 -11.77
CA VAL A 135 4.91 -12.08 -12.79
C VAL A 135 3.94 -10.91 -12.75
N SER A 136 3.82 -10.19 -13.87
CA SER A 136 2.87 -9.06 -14.00
C SER A 136 1.42 -9.51 -13.79
N GLN A 137 0.71 -8.81 -12.89
CA GLN A 137 -0.71 -9.01 -12.61
C GLN A 137 -1.59 -8.03 -13.41
N GLY A 138 -1.06 -6.86 -13.76
CA GLY A 138 -1.78 -5.79 -14.45
C GLY A 138 -1.08 -4.43 -14.36
N GLU A 139 -1.73 -3.42 -14.94
CA GLU A 139 -1.23 -2.04 -15.02
C GLU A 139 -2.24 -1.05 -14.39
N GLY A 140 -1.73 0.03 -13.82
CA GLY A 140 -2.51 1.12 -13.21
C GLY A 140 -2.27 1.32 -11.71
N SER A 141 -2.99 2.29 -11.13
CA SER A 141 -2.86 2.67 -9.71
C SER A 141 -3.65 1.77 -8.75
N GLU A 142 -4.54 0.93 -9.27
CA GLU A 142 -5.31 -0.06 -8.51
C GLU A 142 -5.34 -1.35 -9.34
N VAL A 143 -4.65 -2.40 -8.89
CA VAL A 143 -4.41 -3.63 -9.66
C VAL A 143 -4.83 -4.86 -8.87
N ALA A 144 -5.70 -5.69 -9.46
CA ALA A 144 -6.08 -6.98 -8.87
C ALA A 144 -4.93 -8.00 -9.00
N TYR A 145 -4.78 -8.89 -8.02
CA TYR A 145 -3.73 -9.92 -7.98
C TYR A 145 -4.26 -11.28 -7.49
N ARG A 146 -3.56 -12.36 -7.85
CA ARG A 146 -3.83 -13.71 -7.34
C ARG A 146 -2.57 -14.55 -7.22
N VAL A 147 -2.30 -15.11 -6.05
CA VAL A 147 -1.07 -15.85 -5.73
C VAL A 147 -1.32 -16.95 -4.69
N ASN A 148 -0.75 -18.14 -4.94
CA ASN A 148 -0.95 -19.36 -4.14
C ASN A 148 0.27 -19.69 -3.27
N GLY A 149 0.60 -18.81 -2.33
CA GLY A 149 1.77 -18.93 -1.45
C GLY A 149 2.36 -17.57 -1.11
N ASP A 150 3.45 -17.56 -0.33
CA ASP A 150 4.19 -16.34 0.03
C ASP A 150 4.64 -15.57 -1.23
N ALA A 151 4.66 -14.24 -1.12
CA ALA A 151 4.73 -13.36 -2.27
C ALA A 151 5.52 -12.07 -2.01
N THR A 152 6.51 -11.80 -2.87
CA THR A 152 7.09 -10.47 -3.05
C THR A 152 6.25 -9.70 -4.06
N PHE A 153 5.63 -8.61 -3.61
CA PHE A 153 4.88 -7.68 -4.44
C PHE A 153 5.79 -6.52 -4.84
N THR A 154 5.96 -6.26 -6.14
CA THR A 154 6.77 -5.15 -6.65
C THR A 154 5.90 -4.21 -7.46
N ALA A 155 5.83 -2.96 -7.03
CA ALA A 155 5.33 -1.85 -7.83
C ALA A 155 6.45 -1.36 -8.75
N GLN A 156 6.30 -1.52 -10.06
CA GLN A 156 7.29 -1.13 -11.06
C GLN A 156 6.76 0.05 -11.87
N LEU A 157 7.57 1.10 -12.00
CA LEU A 157 7.29 2.26 -12.84
C LEU A 157 8.36 2.36 -13.93
N ASP A 158 7.95 2.17 -15.17
CA ASP A 158 8.74 2.30 -16.39
C ASP A 158 8.30 3.60 -17.09
N ILE A 159 9.20 4.57 -17.20
CA ILE A 159 8.97 5.86 -17.87
C ILE A 159 9.94 5.99 -19.03
N SER A 160 9.46 6.35 -20.22
CA SER A 160 10.30 6.72 -21.36
C SER A 160 9.82 8.00 -22.04
N GLN A 161 10.75 8.89 -22.33
CA GLN A 161 10.51 10.16 -23.02
C GLN A 161 11.48 10.31 -24.19
N THR A 162 10.96 10.58 -25.39
CA THR A 162 11.78 10.84 -26.58
C THR A 162 11.66 12.31 -26.97
N THR A 163 12.78 12.97 -27.22
CA THR A 163 12.88 14.36 -27.65
C THR A 163 13.64 14.43 -28.97
N TYR A 164 13.01 15.02 -29.99
CA TYR A 164 13.73 15.44 -31.20
C TYR A 164 14.44 16.77 -30.93
N VAL A 165 15.68 16.88 -31.39
CA VAL A 165 16.54 18.04 -31.16
C VAL A 165 16.98 18.58 -32.51
N ASP A 166 16.35 19.67 -32.95
CA ASP A 166 16.65 20.32 -34.21
C ASP A 166 17.81 21.29 -34.03
N ARG A 167 18.89 21.05 -34.79
CA ARG A 167 20.17 21.76 -34.68
C ARG A 167 20.35 22.67 -35.88
N TYR A 168 20.46 23.97 -35.62
CA TYR A 168 20.61 24.99 -36.65
C TYR A 168 22.04 25.53 -36.66
N LYS A 169 22.60 25.81 -37.84
CA LYS A 169 23.93 26.43 -37.98
C LYS A 169 23.92 27.71 -38.81
N TRP A 170 24.92 28.55 -38.56
CA TRP A 170 25.19 29.73 -39.37
C TRP A 170 25.74 29.34 -40.74
N HIS A 171 24.90 29.44 -41.77
CA HIS A 171 25.33 29.39 -43.15
C HIS A 171 25.61 30.81 -43.64
N SER A 172 26.83 31.06 -44.12
CA SER A 172 27.17 32.35 -44.72
C SER A 172 27.05 32.29 -46.24
N TYR A 173 26.37 33.28 -46.81
CA TYR A 173 26.19 33.42 -48.25
C TYR A 173 26.49 34.86 -48.68
N CYS A 174 26.87 35.02 -49.95
CA CYS A 174 27.09 36.35 -50.49
C CYS A 174 25.77 37.07 -50.76
N CYS A 175 25.54 38.21 -50.11
CA CYS A 175 24.33 39.02 -50.26
C CYS A 175 24.56 40.36 -50.97
N ALA A 176 25.81 40.80 -51.10
CA ALA A 176 26.18 41.85 -52.05
C ALA A 176 27.37 41.39 -52.91
N VAL A 177 27.18 41.44 -54.24
CA VAL A 177 28.19 41.08 -55.24
C VAL A 177 28.60 42.34 -55.99
N SER A 178 29.90 42.54 -56.16
CA SER A 178 30.46 43.54 -57.07
C SER A 178 30.99 42.86 -58.34
N TRP A 179 30.99 43.60 -59.43
CA TRP A 179 31.48 43.17 -60.74
C TRP A 179 32.65 44.04 -61.16
N PHE A 180 33.77 43.42 -61.50
CA PHE A 180 34.95 44.08 -62.03
C PHE A 180 35.18 43.62 -63.48
N CYS A 181 35.04 44.54 -64.42
CA CYS A 181 35.19 44.27 -65.85
C CYS A 181 36.54 44.75 -66.37
N THR A 182 37.17 43.92 -67.21
CA THR A 182 38.46 44.13 -67.85
C THR A 182 38.37 43.79 -69.33
N GLU A 183 39.43 44.07 -70.09
CA GLU A 183 39.56 43.65 -71.49
C GLU A 183 39.48 42.12 -71.68
N TRP A 184 39.72 41.34 -70.62
CA TRP A 184 39.65 39.87 -70.60
C TRP A 184 38.28 39.33 -70.11
N GLY A 185 37.33 40.20 -69.79
CA GLY A 185 35.99 39.84 -69.30
C GLY A 185 35.66 40.42 -67.91
N CYS A 186 34.47 40.09 -67.42
CA CYS A 186 33.95 40.53 -66.12
C CYS A 186 33.99 39.42 -65.08
N PHE A 187 34.53 39.72 -63.91
CA PHE A 187 34.62 38.83 -62.76
C PHE A 187 33.73 39.36 -61.63
N SER A 188 32.99 38.47 -60.98
CA SER A 188 32.22 38.78 -59.77
C SER A 188 33.03 38.44 -58.51
N TYR A 189 32.88 39.26 -57.47
CA TYR A 189 33.42 38.97 -56.15
C TYR A 189 32.44 39.45 -55.06
N CYS A 190 32.49 38.83 -53.89
CA CYS A 190 31.61 39.20 -52.80
C CYS A 190 32.10 40.46 -52.08
N THR A 191 31.19 41.42 -51.87
CA THR A 191 31.45 42.63 -51.07
C THR A 191 30.74 42.63 -49.72
N SER A 192 29.66 41.85 -49.55
CA SER A 192 29.04 41.62 -48.26
C SER A 192 28.51 40.20 -48.13
N TYR A 193 28.86 39.57 -47.01
CA TYR A 193 28.36 38.27 -46.59
C TYR A 193 27.25 38.44 -45.57
N CYS A 194 26.13 37.76 -45.80
CA CYS A 194 25.05 37.63 -44.84
C CYS A 194 25.10 36.24 -44.20
N GLY A 195 24.35 36.05 -43.10
CA GLY A 195 24.22 34.77 -42.41
C GLY A 195 22.75 34.40 -42.23
N THR A 196 22.40 33.16 -42.50
CA THR A 196 21.14 32.52 -42.11
C THR A 196 21.41 31.42 -41.08
N CYS A 197 20.45 31.20 -40.19
CA CYS A 197 20.52 30.19 -39.14
C CYS A 197 19.58 29.05 -39.53
N ASP A 198 20.11 28.13 -40.33
CA ASP A 198 19.33 27.12 -41.06
C ASP A 198 19.46 25.73 -40.42
N LEU A 199 18.43 24.88 -40.60
CA LEU A 199 18.39 23.54 -40.03
C LEU A 199 19.42 22.63 -40.70
N GLU A 200 20.41 22.16 -39.94
CA GLU A 200 21.43 21.22 -40.41
C GLU A 200 21.03 19.76 -40.15
N ALA A 201 20.53 19.46 -38.96
CA ALA A 201 20.22 18.11 -38.52
C ALA A 201 19.12 18.04 -37.45
N THR A 202 18.45 16.89 -37.35
CA THR A 202 17.59 16.53 -36.22
C THR A 202 18.19 15.32 -35.51
N GLU A 203 18.64 15.49 -34.26
CA GLU A 203 19.00 14.37 -33.38
C GLU A 203 17.74 13.80 -32.72
N THR A 204 17.80 12.53 -32.29
CA THR A 204 16.79 11.92 -31.40
C THR A 204 17.46 11.55 -30.09
N ARG A 205 16.89 11.99 -28.96
CA ARG A 205 17.33 11.63 -27.61
C ARG A 205 16.21 10.92 -26.89
N SER A 206 16.53 9.84 -26.18
CA SER A 206 15.56 9.04 -25.44
C SER A 206 16.03 8.86 -24.00
N ASP A 207 15.26 9.39 -23.05
CA ASP A 207 15.42 9.16 -21.63
C ASP A 207 14.54 7.99 -21.19
N HIS A 208 15.03 7.18 -20.27
CA HIS A 208 14.29 6.05 -19.71
C HIS A 208 14.61 5.90 -18.22
N VAL A 209 13.57 5.82 -17.39
CA VAL A 209 13.65 5.73 -15.94
C VAL A 209 12.77 4.57 -15.46
N LEU A 210 13.43 3.46 -15.13
CA LEU A 210 12.83 2.36 -14.36
C LEU A 210 13.04 2.58 -12.85
N ILE A 211 11.98 2.44 -12.05
CA ILE A 211 11.99 2.49 -10.58
C ILE A 211 11.09 1.37 -10.04
N GLU A 212 11.47 0.79 -8.91
CA GLU A 212 10.75 -0.29 -8.26
C GLU A 212 10.61 -0.05 -6.75
N ASP A 213 9.50 -0.50 -6.18
CA ASP A 213 9.24 -0.53 -4.74
C ASP A 213 8.64 -1.89 -4.36
N SER A 214 9.27 -2.61 -3.43
CA SER A 214 8.97 -4.01 -3.13
C SER A 214 8.49 -4.22 -1.69
N LEU A 215 7.56 -5.16 -1.51
CA LEU A 215 6.97 -5.53 -0.22
C LEU A 215 6.75 -7.04 -0.16
N ASP A 216 7.39 -7.71 0.80
CA ASP A 216 7.18 -9.13 1.07
C ASP A 216 5.96 -9.34 1.97
N ALA A 217 5.11 -10.30 1.63
CA ALA A 217 4.00 -10.75 2.45
C ALA A 217 3.86 -12.29 2.39
N LYS A 218 3.34 -12.88 3.47
CA LYS A 218 3.13 -14.33 3.59
C LYS A 218 1.67 -14.71 3.38
N LEU A 219 1.42 -15.92 2.89
CA LEU A 219 0.05 -16.42 2.77
C LEU A 219 -0.52 -16.70 4.17
N TYR A 220 -1.69 -16.12 4.46
CA TYR A 220 -2.46 -16.37 5.68
C TYR A 220 -3.11 -17.76 5.65
N SER A 221 -2.29 -18.81 5.72
CA SER A 221 -2.71 -20.21 5.74
C SER A 221 -3.13 -20.68 7.14
N TYR A 222 -3.99 -19.90 7.82
CA TYR A 222 -4.43 -20.23 9.17
C TYR A 222 -5.56 -21.27 9.15
N THR A 223 -5.27 -22.49 9.60
CA THR A 223 -6.29 -23.51 9.89
C THR A 223 -6.72 -23.41 11.37
N PRO A 224 -8.00 -23.11 11.68
CA PRO A 224 -8.48 -23.06 13.05
C PRO A 224 -8.37 -24.42 13.76
N LYS A 225 -7.88 -24.38 14.99
CA LYS A 225 -7.66 -25.51 15.90
C LYS A 225 -8.69 -25.58 17.03
N ALA A 226 -9.69 -24.69 17.01
CA ALA A 226 -10.80 -24.75 17.95
C ALA A 226 -11.51 -26.11 17.83
N SER A 227 -11.73 -26.77 18.95
CA SER A 227 -12.38 -28.09 19.00
C SER A 227 -13.67 -28.04 19.80
N PHE A 228 -14.67 -28.77 19.31
CA PHE A 228 -15.96 -28.94 19.97
C PHE A 228 -16.16 -30.43 20.23
N THR A 229 -16.07 -30.82 21.49
CA THR A 229 -16.03 -32.23 21.89
C THR A 229 -17.28 -32.56 22.72
N PRO A 230 -18.19 -33.43 22.25
CA PRO A 230 -19.28 -33.94 23.07
C PRO A 230 -18.73 -34.62 24.33
N ILE A 231 -19.23 -34.23 25.49
CA ILE A 231 -18.87 -34.81 26.80
C ILE A 231 -19.94 -35.85 27.20
N GLU A 232 -21.21 -35.48 27.07
CA GLU A 232 -22.38 -36.24 27.52
C GLU A 232 -23.55 -36.02 26.55
N GLU A 233 -24.39 -37.05 26.39
CA GLU A 233 -25.62 -37.01 25.60
C GLU A 233 -26.76 -37.64 26.42
N TYR A 234 -27.85 -36.91 26.59
CA TYR A 234 -29.00 -37.30 27.41
C TYR A 234 -30.31 -37.04 26.66
N GLY A 235 -30.74 -38.02 25.85
CA GLY A 235 -31.83 -37.81 24.89
C GLY A 235 -31.45 -36.71 23.90
N ASP A 236 -32.39 -35.81 23.59
CA ASP A 236 -32.19 -34.72 22.63
C ASP A 236 -31.26 -33.58 23.12
N THR A 237 -30.44 -33.82 24.17
CA THR A 237 -29.56 -32.82 24.78
C THR A 237 -28.11 -33.30 24.78
N VAL A 238 -27.28 -32.68 23.92
CA VAL A 238 -25.83 -32.85 23.89
C VAL A 238 -25.17 -31.76 24.74
N ARG A 239 -24.29 -32.17 25.67
CA ARG A 239 -23.40 -31.29 26.42
C ARG A 239 -21.99 -31.45 25.85
N ALA A 240 -21.38 -30.35 25.41
CA ALA A 240 -20.07 -30.34 24.76
C ALA A 240 -19.09 -29.36 25.44
N GLU A 241 -17.79 -29.63 25.30
CA GLU A 241 -16.71 -28.70 25.62
C GLU A 241 -16.28 -27.97 24.34
N PHE A 242 -16.29 -26.65 24.38
CA PHE A 242 -15.70 -25.79 23.34
C PHE A 242 -14.33 -25.33 23.83
N VAL A 243 -13.27 -25.82 23.18
CA VAL A 243 -11.91 -25.33 23.38
C VAL A 243 -11.65 -24.27 22.30
N PRO A 244 -11.59 -22.97 22.64
CA PRO A 244 -11.25 -21.94 21.66
C PRO A 244 -9.80 -22.09 21.20
N ASP A 245 -9.53 -21.68 19.97
CA ASP A 245 -8.19 -21.63 19.42
C ASP A 245 -7.36 -20.54 20.12
N PRO A 246 -6.23 -20.85 20.77
CA PRO A 246 -5.37 -19.83 21.38
C PRO A 246 -4.69 -18.90 20.35
N GLY A 247 -4.73 -19.22 19.04
CA GLY A 247 -4.14 -18.39 17.99
C GLY A 247 -5.15 -17.65 17.10
N ALA A 248 -6.46 -17.73 17.36
CA ALA A 248 -7.48 -17.02 16.58
C ALA A 248 -8.72 -16.66 17.40
N ASN A 249 -9.38 -15.55 17.02
CA ASN A 249 -10.69 -15.20 17.56
C ASN A 249 -11.74 -16.21 17.04
N THR A 250 -11.93 -17.28 17.81
CA THR A 250 -12.92 -18.34 17.56
C THR A 250 -14.01 -18.28 18.61
N TYR A 251 -15.24 -18.09 18.15
CA TYR A 251 -16.44 -18.09 18.98
C TYR A 251 -17.45 -19.10 18.44
N LEU A 252 -18.31 -19.61 19.31
CA LEU A 252 -19.38 -20.53 18.94
C LEU A 252 -20.67 -19.74 18.64
N THR A 253 -21.00 -19.57 17.36
CA THR A 253 -22.31 -19.08 16.92
C THR A 253 -23.33 -20.21 16.91
N LEU A 254 -24.49 -19.96 17.52
CA LEU A 254 -25.67 -20.83 17.46
C LEU A 254 -26.63 -20.27 16.42
N ASP A 255 -26.68 -20.88 15.23
CA ASP A 255 -27.69 -20.55 14.23
C ASP A 255 -28.99 -21.32 14.56
N ASP A 256 -30.01 -20.59 15.01
CA ASP A 256 -31.34 -21.10 15.35
C ASP A 256 -32.18 -21.29 14.06
N ASP A 257 -31.71 -22.19 13.19
CA ASP A 257 -32.36 -22.58 11.93
C ASP A 257 -33.67 -23.34 12.20
N ARG A 258 -34.75 -22.59 12.44
CA ARG A 258 -36.09 -23.10 12.77
C ARG A 258 -36.89 -23.53 11.54
N ASP A 259 -36.34 -24.41 10.71
CA ASP A 259 -37.13 -25.06 9.66
C ASP A 259 -38.16 -26.01 10.29
N ALA A 260 -39.44 -25.74 10.02
CA ALA A 260 -40.57 -26.20 10.84
C ALA A 260 -40.93 -27.70 10.72
N SER A 261 -40.08 -28.51 10.07
CA SER A 261 -40.25 -29.95 9.87
C SER A 261 -39.08 -30.80 10.39
N SER A 262 -37.93 -30.19 10.72
CA SER A 262 -36.78 -30.90 11.31
C SER A 262 -35.89 -29.94 12.10
N GLN A 263 -35.83 -30.12 13.42
CA GLN A 263 -34.93 -29.34 14.29
C GLN A 263 -33.48 -29.81 14.13
N SER A 264 -32.76 -29.21 13.19
CA SER A 264 -31.33 -29.41 12.99
C SER A 264 -30.56 -28.12 13.29
N THR A 265 -30.23 -27.88 14.56
CA THR A 265 -29.35 -26.77 14.95
C THR A 265 -27.95 -26.98 14.34
N SER A 266 -27.55 -26.10 13.43
CA SER A 266 -26.22 -26.18 12.82
C SER A 266 -25.21 -25.33 13.61
N PHE A 267 -24.06 -25.92 13.95
CA PHE A 267 -22.97 -25.21 14.60
C PHE A 267 -22.01 -24.69 13.53
N ARG A 268 -21.99 -23.37 13.30
CA ARG A 268 -21.02 -22.74 12.40
C ARG A 268 -19.83 -22.22 13.18
N PHE A 269 -18.65 -22.77 12.89
CA PHE A 269 -17.38 -22.18 13.30
C PHE A 269 -17.01 -21.07 12.30
N THR A 270 -16.92 -19.84 12.78
CA THR A 270 -16.31 -18.75 12.02
C THR A 270 -15.05 -18.29 12.75
N SER A 271 -13.89 -18.47 12.11
CA SER A 271 -12.63 -17.90 12.57
C SER A 271 -12.47 -16.51 12.00
N VAL A 272 -12.34 -15.49 12.86
CA VAL A 272 -12.06 -14.14 12.41
C VAL A 272 -10.55 -13.93 12.28
N SER A 273 -10.11 -13.41 11.13
CA SER A 273 -8.71 -13.19 10.80
C SER A 273 -8.05 -12.15 11.70
N SER A 274 -6.97 -12.55 12.36
CA SER A 274 -6.03 -11.74 13.17
C SER A 274 -6.59 -10.93 14.35
N CYS A 275 -6.02 -11.17 15.54
CA CYS A 275 -5.98 -10.21 16.64
C CYS A 275 -4.69 -10.44 17.43
N CYS A 276 -3.86 -9.40 17.62
CA CYS A 276 -2.55 -9.52 18.25
C CYS A 276 -2.65 -9.77 19.76
N PHE A 277 -2.41 -11.01 20.20
CA PHE A 277 -2.33 -11.35 21.63
C PHE A 277 -0.90 -11.16 22.19
N MET A 278 -0.66 -10.04 22.88
CA MET A 278 0.60 -9.77 23.55
C MET A 278 0.65 -10.38 24.97
N CYS A 279 1.18 -11.60 25.09
CA CYS A 279 1.28 -12.31 26.38
C CYS A 279 2.37 -11.77 27.32
N CYS A 280 2.03 -10.85 28.21
CA CYS A 280 2.93 -10.45 29.31
C CYS A 280 3.08 -11.56 30.38
N LYS A 281 4.24 -12.25 30.38
CA LYS A 281 4.63 -13.19 31.46
C LYS A 281 4.80 -12.44 32.79
N ARG A 282 3.84 -12.62 33.71
CA ARG A 282 3.88 -12.03 35.05
C ARG A 282 4.85 -12.80 35.95
N ASN A 283 6.02 -12.22 36.22
CA ASN A 283 7.01 -12.79 37.13
C ASN A 283 6.51 -12.66 38.59
N GLN A 284 6.13 -13.78 39.23
CA GLN A 284 5.56 -13.77 40.59
C GLN A 284 6.58 -14.20 41.65
N SER A 285 6.99 -13.25 42.49
CA SER A 285 7.54 -13.56 43.82
C SER A 285 6.41 -13.63 44.84
N SER A 286 6.19 -14.82 45.41
CA SER A 286 5.50 -15.19 46.68
C SER A 286 4.62 -14.12 47.40
N THR A 287 3.41 -14.43 47.88
CA THR A 287 2.93 -15.64 48.58
C THR A 287 1.39 -15.80 48.49
N ARG A 288 0.88 -16.90 49.07
CA ARG A 288 -0.54 -17.24 49.35
C ARG A 288 -1.39 -17.75 48.18
N SER A 289 -1.30 -19.06 48.01
CA SER A 289 -2.40 -19.99 47.73
C SER A 289 -3.83 -19.42 47.77
N LYS A 290 -4.52 -19.53 46.64
CA LYS A 290 -5.81 -20.24 46.53
C LYS A 290 -6.04 -20.67 45.08
N THR A 291 -6.18 -21.97 44.83
CA THR A 291 -6.56 -22.52 43.54
C THR A 291 -8.08 -22.46 43.35
N LEU A 292 -8.52 -22.01 42.17
CA LEU A 292 -9.87 -22.20 41.65
C LEU A 292 -9.75 -22.54 40.15
N PRO A 293 -10.36 -23.63 39.66
CA PRO A 293 -10.39 -23.94 38.23
C PRO A 293 -11.55 -23.21 37.55
N SER A 294 -11.27 -22.52 36.44
CA SER A 294 -12.27 -21.83 35.63
C SER A 294 -12.98 -22.77 34.66
N PHE A 295 -13.93 -23.57 35.16
CA PHE A 295 -14.87 -24.29 34.30
C PHE A 295 -16.10 -23.41 34.02
N LEU A 296 -16.42 -23.16 32.75
CA LEU A 296 -17.79 -22.77 32.36
C LEU A 296 -18.62 -24.03 32.07
N TYR A 297 -19.75 -24.16 32.76
CA TYR A 297 -20.75 -25.17 32.48
C TYR A 297 -21.93 -24.53 31.77
N PHE A 298 -22.27 -25.02 30.59
CA PHE A 298 -23.56 -24.74 29.95
C PHE A 298 -24.49 -25.94 30.18
N LEU A 299 -25.70 -25.64 30.67
CA LEU A 299 -26.82 -26.57 30.76
C LEU A 299 -27.95 -26.01 29.90
N TRP A 300 -28.35 -26.76 28.88
CA TRP A 300 -29.53 -26.44 28.09
C TRP A 300 -30.69 -27.36 28.47
N LYS A 301 -31.92 -26.88 28.29
CA LYS A 301 -33.14 -27.60 28.66
C LYS A 301 -34.25 -27.16 27.72
N ASN A 302 -34.92 -28.11 27.09
CA ASN A 302 -36.05 -27.85 26.19
C ASN A 302 -37.24 -27.25 26.97
N CYS A 303 -37.33 -25.92 27.01
CA CYS A 303 -38.41 -25.16 27.63
C CYS A 303 -39.47 -24.77 26.59
N ARG A 304 -40.68 -25.32 26.70
CA ARG A 304 -41.88 -24.76 26.04
C ARG A 304 -42.28 -23.45 26.74
N HIS A 305 -42.41 -22.35 25.98
CA HIS A 305 -42.96 -21.04 26.38
C HIS A 305 -42.27 -20.40 27.60
N GLU A 306 -41.74 -19.17 27.56
CA GLU A 306 -42.44 -17.94 27.18
C GLU A 306 -41.48 -16.82 26.71
N SER A 307 -41.76 -15.53 26.93
CA SER A 307 -41.25 -14.43 26.09
C SER A 307 -40.12 -13.53 26.66
N HIS A 308 -39.32 -12.99 25.73
CA HIS A 308 -38.51 -11.75 25.78
C HIS A 308 -37.16 -11.65 26.55
N SER A 309 -36.39 -10.66 26.05
CA SER A 309 -35.11 -10.05 26.49
C SER A 309 -33.86 -10.94 26.62
N SER A 310 -32.90 -10.68 25.72
CA SER A 310 -31.48 -11.02 25.87
C SER A 310 -30.74 -9.95 26.70
N VAL A 311 -29.89 -10.39 27.63
CA VAL A 311 -29.06 -9.51 28.48
C VAL A 311 -27.59 -9.91 28.32
N GLY A 312 -26.77 -8.99 27.82
CA GLY A 312 -25.31 -9.14 27.75
C GLY A 312 -24.63 -8.47 28.94
N PHE A 313 -23.71 -9.17 29.61
CA PHE A 313 -22.84 -8.60 30.65
C PHE A 313 -21.45 -8.30 30.09
N VAL A 314 -20.88 -7.15 30.46
CA VAL A 314 -19.53 -6.72 30.08
C VAL A 314 -18.69 -6.53 31.34
N PHE A 315 -17.44 -7.00 31.32
CA PHE A 315 -16.46 -6.81 32.38
C PHE A 315 -15.16 -6.21 31.83
N VAL A 316 -14.51 -5.33 32.61
CA VAL A 316 -13.27 -4.61 32.25
C VAL A 316 -12.30 -4.60 33.43
N PRO A 317 -11.05 -5.06 33.23
CA PRO A 317 -9.86 -4.31 33.66
C PRO A 317 -8.72 -4.39 32.61
N GLN A 318 -8.13 -3.29 32.12
CA GLN A 318 -7.15 -2.38 32.73
C GLN A 318 -5.70 -2.91 32.97
N THR A 319 -4.77 -2.29 32.22
CA THR A 319 -3.40 -1.79 32.58
C THR A 319 -2.12 -2.67 32.65
N MET A 320 -1.16 -2.29 31.78
CA MET A 320 0.27 -1.92 32.04
C MET A 320 1.47 -2.90 31.89
N HIS A 321 2.62 -2.29 31.51
CA HIS A 321 4.04 -2.77 31.48
C HIS A 321 4.41 -3.72 30.30
N ALA A 322 5.63 -3.79 29.71
CA ALA A 322 6.92 -3.05 29.79
C ALA A 322 7.94 -3.67 28.74
N ILE A 323 9.20 -3.28 28.39
CA ILE A 323 10.17 -2.13 28.40
C ILE A 323 11.54 -2.71 27.88
N PRO A 324 12.49 -2.05 27.16
CA PRO A 324 12.52 -0.87 26.26
C PRO A 324 13.29 -1.13 24.92
N GLY A 325 13.75 -0.08 24.19
CA GLY A 325 14.79 -0.14 23.13
C GLY A 325 15.51 1.21 22.92
N ARG A 326 16.84 1.25 22.69
CA ARG A 326 17.64 2.50 22.63
C ARG A 326 17.83 3.05 21.21
N VAL A 327 17.65 4.36 21.07
CA VAL A 327 18.14 5.15 19.92
C VAL A 327 19.63 5.44 20.09
N ALA A 328 20.42 5.26 19.03
CA ALA A 328 21.76 5.82 18.92
C ALA A 328 21.68 7.20 18.23
N ARG A 329 22.09 8.27 18.93
CA ARG A 329 22.49 9.51 18.27
C ARG A 329 23.92 9.37 17.77
N LYS A 330 24.22 9.98 16.63
CA LYS A 330 25.53 10.56 16.35
C LYS A 330 25.35 11.99 15.85
N GLU A 331 26.47 12.73 15.91
CA GLU A 331 26.58 14.17 15.69
C GLU A 331 26.16 14.63 14.28
#